data_AF-A0A397A103-F1
#
_entry.id   AF-A0A397A103-F1
#
_cell.length_a   1.000
_cell.length_b   1.000
_cell.length_c   1.000
_cell.angle_alpha   90.00
_cell.angle_beta   90.00
_cell.angle_gamma   90.00
#
_symmetry.space_group_name_H-M   'P 1'
#
loop_
_entity.id
_entity.type
_entity.pdbx_description
1 polymer ?
#
loop_
_entity_poly.entity_id
_entity_poly.type
_entity_poly.pdbx_seq_one_letter_code
_entity_poly.pdbx_strand_id
1 'polypeptide(L)'
;MPSKSKKSKTPAASAAALNVAVAAPPAPSKAKATPAAKPAQATPVVVVPTTAQLASRLEVLAGGKEKMSNDSKAAEEELARLLKNPKKRVQGKSEDLDDQMRKLEFRRNTTSMSLGDEKKLLREVENIKSLKVELVEFEEFNARVQYLKDKKKSLFDTLKQAEAQEKDLQLTLRKLRLAETLHVSITSLETVSITVPKDKMGLVVGKGFAKLRQLEEAYNVLLDVES
;
A
#
# COMPACT_ATOMS: atom_id res chain seq x y z
N MET A 1 -6.16 -63.39 -1.76
CA MET A 1 -4.83 -64.04 -1.81
C MET A 1 -3.86 -63.14 -2.59
N PRO A 2 -2.54 -63.11 -2.26
CA PRO A 2 -1.62 -62.06 -2.74
C PRO A 2 -0.41 -62.55 -3.57
N SER A 3 0.07 -61.73 -4.51
CA SER A 3 1.45 -61.76 -5.04
C SER A 3 1.78 -60.39 -5.68
N LYS A 4 2.84 -59.62 -5.36
CA LYS A 4 4.27 -59.82 -5.01
C LYS A 4 5.25 -59.78 -6.20
N SER A 5 5.91 -58.64 -6.37
CA SER A 5 7.31 -58.42 -6.85
C SER A 5 7.60 -56.90 -6.80
N LYS A 6 8.58 -56.26 -6.10
CA LYS A 6 10.02 -56.55 -5.80
C LYS A 6 10.76 -56.96 -7.08
N LYS A 7 11.85 -56.36 -7.60
CA LYS A 7 13.05 -55.62 -7.11
C LYS A 7 13.61 -54.77 -8.31
N SER A 8 14.70 -53.98 -8.26
CA SER A 8 15.29 -53.04 -7.28
C SER A 8 16.69 -52.59 -7.74
N LYS A 9 17.13 -51.35 -7.39
CA LYS A 9 18.52 -50.80 -7.42
C LYS A 9 19.08 -50.14 -8.71
N THR A 10 19.67 -48.97 -8.49
CA THR A 10 20.80 -48.26 -9.15
C THR A 10 22.13 -49.07 -9.08
N PRO A 11 23.33 -48.67 -9.64
CA PRO A 11 23.83 -47.30 -9.94
C PRO A 11 24.81 -47.14 -11.15
N ALA A 12 25.54 -45.98 -11.16
CA ALA A 12 26.82 -45.66 -11.85
C ALA A 12 26.74 -45.24 -13.35
N ALA A 13 27.12 -44.01 -13.74
CA ALA A 13 28.49 -43.43 -13.95
C ALA A 13 29.00 -43.71 -15.40
N SER A 14 29.89 -42.96 -16.08
CA SER A 14 30.64 -41.68 -15.90
C SER A 14 31.30 -41.34 -17.28
N ALA A 15 31.88 -40.18 -17.60
CA ALA A 15 31.93 -38.82 -17.05
C ALA A 15 32.57 -37.87 -18.11
N ALA A 16 32.36 -36.54 -18.03
CA ALA A 16 33.18 -35.55 -18.75
C ALA A 16 33.27 -34.24 -17.95
N ALA A 17 34.48 -33.89 -17.50
CA ALA A 17 34.74 -32.70 -16.69
C ALA A 17 35.72 -31.77 -17.43
N LEU A 18 35.59 -30.45 -17.22
CA LEU A 18 36.64 -29.48 -17.48
C LEU A 18 36.80 -28.56 -16.27
N ASN A 19 37.99 -28.65 -15.65
CA ASN A 19 38.40 -27.83 -14.51
C ASN A 19 38.84 -26.44 -14.97
N VAL A 20 38.57 -25.41 -14.17
CA VAL A 20 39.52 -24.31 -13.93
C VAL A 20 39.56 -24.03 -12.42
N ALA A 21 40.77 -23.89 -11.88
CA ALA A 21 41.03 -23.93 -10.44
C ALA A 21 40.95 -22.56 -9.75
N VAL A 22 40.71 -22.60 -8.43
CA VAL A 22 40.85 -21.48 -7.50
C VAL A 22 42.35 -21.20 -7.24
N ALA A 23 42.73 -19.92 -7.19
CA ALA A 23 44.02 -19.48 -6.67
C ALA A 23 43.83 -18.39 -5.59
N ALA A 24 44.61 -18.50 -4.51
CA ALA A 24 44.51 -17.68 -3.30
C ALA A 24 45.27 -16.33 -3.42
N PRO A 25 45.01 -15.33 -2.56
CA PRO A 25 45.53 -13.98 -2.72
C PRO A 25 46.95 -13.78 -2.14
N PRO A 26 47.76 -12.86 -2.71
CA PRO A 26 49.00 -12.39 -2.09
C PRO A 26 48.78 -11.11 -1.24
N ALA A 27 49.56 -10.99 -0.17
CA ALA A 27 49.75 -9.78 0.62
C ALA A 27 51.26 -9.63 0.94
N PRO A 28 51.73 -8.55 1.59
CA PRO A 28 51.56 -7.14 1.21
C PRO A 28 52.94 -6.46 1.02
N SER A 29 53.08 -5.55 0.04
CA SER A 29 54.32 -4.79 -0.18
C SER A 29 54.33 -3.45 0.57
N LYS A 30 55.35 -3.23 1.39
CA LYS A 30 55.59 -1.97 2.13
C LYS A 30 56.12 -0.87 1.20
N ALA A 31 55.53 0.32 1.23
CA ALA A 31 56.13 1.54 0.69
C ALA A 31 55.80 2.79 1.53
N LYS A 32 56.76 3.17 2.39
CA LYS A 32 57.17 4.50 2.85
C LYS A 32 56.15 5.67 2.83
N ALA A 33 55.91 6.26 4.01
CA ALA A 33 55.10 7.46 4.20
C ALA A 33 55.88 8.78 4.03
N THR A 34 55.19 9.84 3.59
CA THR A 34 55.20 11.21 4.17
C THR A 34 53.99 12.02 3.64
N PRO A 35 53.55 13.11 4.31
CA PRO A 35 52.11 13.47 4.35
C PRO A 35 51.72 14.69 3.51
N ALA A 36 50.44 14.75 3.08
CA ALA A 36 49.77 15.98 2.67
C ALA A 36 48.26 15.95 2.96
N ALA A 37 47.78 17.00 3.63
CA ALA A 37 46.40 17.51 3.74
C ALA A 37 45.20 16.51 3.73
N LYS A 38 44.55 16.38 4.89
CA LYS A 38 43.10 16.04 4.94
C LYS A 38 42.32 17.13 4.19
N PRO A 39 41.42 16.78 3.25
CA PRO A 39 40.25 17.62 2.99
C PRO A 39 39.39 17.61 4.26
N ALA A 40 39.07 18.77 4.80
CA ALA A 40 38.15 18.86 5.92
C ALA A 40 36.79 18.23 5.54
N GLN A 41 36.24 17.39 6.41
CA GLN A 41 34.87 16.93 6.26
C GLN A 41 33.96 18.17 6.31
N ALA A 42 33.30 18.47 5.20
CA ALA A 42 32.17 19.37 5.21
C ALA A 42 31.12 18.73 6.11
N THR A 43 30.94 19.29 7.31
CA THR A 43 29.82 18.96 8.17
C THR A 43 28.55 19.20 7.35
N PRO A 44 27.63 18.23 7.22
CA PRO A 44 26.34 18.52 6.64
C PRO A 44 25.68 19.53 7.56
N VAL A 45 25.55 20.77 7.08
CA VAL A 45 24.76 21.79 7.76
C VAL A 45 23.34 21.26 7.79
N VAL A 46 22.93 20.71 8.93
CA VAL A 46 21.55 20.34 9.18
C VAL A 46 20.78 21.65 9.19
N VAL A 47 20.23 22.02 8.03
CA VAL A 47 19.34 23.16 7.89
C VAL A 47 18.10 22.82 8.69
N VAL A 48 18.11 23.21 9.97
CA VAL A 48 16.96 23.08 10.86
C VAL A 48 15.83 23.87 10.21
N PRO A 49 14.74 23.23 9.76
CA PRO A 49 13.69 23.91 9.04
C PRO A 49 13.07 24.97 9.97
N THR A 50 12.98 26.20 9.49
CA THR A 50 12.47 27.31 10.29
C THR A 50 11.02 27.06 10.69
N THR A 51 10.59 27.55 11.85
CA THR A 51 9.20 27.42 12.36
C THR A 51 8.15 27.80 11.31
N ALA A 52 8.40 28.86 10.52
CA ALA A 52 7.56 29.27 9.38
C ALA A 52 7.48 28.25 8.24
N GLN A 53 8.58 27.55 7.92
CA GLN A 53 8.60 26.51 6.87
C GLN A 53 7.79 25.29 7.28
N LEU A 54 7.88 24.88 8.55
CA LEU A 54 7.06 23.79 9.08
C LEU A 54 5.57 24.17 9.17
N ALA A 55 5.25 25.41 9.56
CA ALA A 55 3.87 25.91 9.59
C ALA A 55 3.22 25.90 8.19
N SER A 56 3.91 26.43 7.18
CA SER A 56 3.43 26.39 5.79
C SER A 56 3.26 24.95 5.27
N ARG A 57 4.17 24.04 5.63
CA ARG A 57 4.06 22.62 5.26
C ARG A 57 2.86 21.92 5.92
N LEU A 58 2.52 22.27 7.17
CA LEU A 58 1.31 21.79 7.85
C LEU A 58 0.04 22.28 7.15
N GLU A 59 -0.02 23.55 6.75
CA GLU A 59 -1.17 24.12 6.04
C GLU A 59 -1.42 23.44 4.68
N VAL A 60 -0.35 23.21 3.90
CA VAL A 60 -0.42 22.46 2.63
C VAL A 60 -0.87 21.01 2.87
N LEU A 61 -0.40 20.34 3.93
CA LEU A 61 -0.85 19.00 4.28
C LEU A 61 -2.31 18.97 4.73
N ALA A 62 -2.79 19.96 5.49
CA ALA A 62 -4.18 20.07 5.91
C ALA A 62 -5.12 20.23 4.70
N GLY A 63 -4.81 21.17 3.79
CA GLY A 63 -5.58 21.34 2.54
C GLY A 63 -5.49 20.13 1.59
N GLY A 64 -4.38 19.38 1.63
CA GLY A 64 -4.25 18.10 0.92
C GLY A 64 -5.15 17.01 1.51
N LYS A 65 -5.22 16.90 2.85
CA LYS A 65 -6.07 15.92 3.54
C LYS A 65 -7.54 16.17 3.34
N GLU A 66 -7.99 17.42 3.36
CA GLU A 66 -9.40 17.74 3.12
C GLU A 66 -9.83 17.26 1.72
N LYS A 67 -8.99 17.48 0.70
CA LYS A 67 -9.19 16.94 -0.66
C LYS A 67 -9.22 15.42 -0.67
N MET A 68 -8.22 14.75 -0.10
CA MET A 68 -8.17 13.27 -0.05
C MET A 68 -9.36 12.66 0.72
N SER A 69 -9.82 13.32 1.79
CA SER A 69 -11.01 12.93 2.56
C SER A 69 -12.28 13.05 1.72
N ASN A 70 -12.44 14.16 0.99
CA ASN A 70 -13.59 14.38 0.12
C ASN A 70 -13.58 13.42 -1.10
N ASP A 71 -12.43 13.17 -1.70
CA ASP A 71 -12.25 12.17 -2.77
C ASP A 71 -12.57 10.74 -2.28
N SER A 72 -12.21 10.41 -1.03
CA SER A 72 -12.52 9.12 -0.40
C SER A 72 -14.02 8.96 -0.15
N LYS A 73 -14.70 10.00 0.34
CA LYS A 73 -16.17 10.04 0.48
C LYS A 73 -16.87 9.91 -0.88
N ALA A 74 -16.43 10.65 -1.89
CA ALA A 74 -16.99 10.56 -3.25
C ALA A 74 -16.83 9.15 -3.85
N ALA A 75 -15.66 8.52 -3.66
CA ALA A 75 -15.44 7.13 -4.08
C ALA A 75 -16.33 6.12 -3.32
N GLU A 76 -16.60 6.37 -2.03
CA GLU A 76 -17.54 5.59 -1.23
C GLU A 76 -19.00 5.78 -1.65
N GLU A 77 -19.43 7.00 -1.99
CA GLU A 77 -20.77 7.27 -2.52
C GLU A 77 -20.98 6.62 -3.90
N GLU A 78 -19.99 6.68 -4.80
CA GLU A 78 -20.03 5.94 -6.08
C GLU A 78 -20.09 4.43 -5.85
N LEU A 79 -19.26 3.89 -4.94
CA LEU A 79 -19.29 2.46 -4.60
C LEU A 79 -20.66 2.06 -4.03
N ALA A 80 -21.22 2.84 -3.11
CA ALA A 80 -22.53 2.59 -2.52
C ALA A 80 -23.66 2.69 -3.55
N ARG A 81 -23.57 3.62 -4.52
CA ARG A 81 -24.53 3.73 -5.62
C ARG A 81 -24.47 2.54 -6.57
N LEU A 82 -23.27 2.07 -6.92
CA LEU A 82 -23.08 0.88 -7.75
C LEU A 82 -23.54 -0.40 -7.03
N LEU A 83 -23.22 -0.56 -5.75
CA LEU A 83 -23.65 -1.72 -4.96
C LEU A 83 -25.17 -1.77 -4.70
N LYS A 84 -25.88 -0.64 -4.74
CA LYS A 84 -27.36 -0.60 -4.70
C LYS A 84 -28.01 -1.12 -5.99
N ASN A 85 -27.34 -0.98 -7.13
CA ASN A 85 -27.81 -1.44 -8.44
C ASN A 85 -26.85 -2.52 -9.00
N PRO A 86 -26.79 -3.72 -8.38
CA PRO A 86 -25.91 -4.79 -8.86
C PRO A 86 -26.36 -5.27 -10.24
N LYS A 87 -25.45 -5.29 -11.21
CA LYS A 87 -25.72 -5.96 -12.49
C LYS A 87 -25.87 -7.47 -12.28
N LYS A 88 -26.75 -8.08 -13.07
CA LYS A 88 -27.05 -9.53 -13.05
C LYS A 88 -25.77 -10.33 -13.31
N ARG A 89 -25.45 -11.27 -12.40
CA ARG A 89 -24.31 -12.17 -12.57
C ARG A 89 -24.60 -13.21 -13.64
N VAL A 90 -23.95 -13.09 -14.79
CA VAL A 90 -23.86 -14.17 -15.78
C VAL A 90 -22.82 -15.19 -15.31
N GLN A 91 -23.03 -16.48 -15.62
CA GLN A 91 -22.08 -17.56 -15.33
C GLN A 91 -21.38 -18.01 -16.62
N GLY A 92 -20.08 -18.32 -16.52
CA GLY A 92 -19.21 -18.67 -17.65
C GLY A 92 -18.17 -17.57 -17.93
N LYS A 93 -17.22 -17.84 -18.83
CA LYS A 93 -16.35 -16.83 -19.42
C LYS A 93 -16.92 -16.35 -20.75
N SER A 94 -16.51 -15.15 -21.17
CA SER A 94 -16.74 -14.64 -22.54
C SER A 94 -16.24 -15.61 -23.62
N GLU A 95 -15.08 -16.24 -23.39
CA GLU A 95 -14.47 -17.29 -24.23
C GLU A 95 -15.40 -18.51 -24.42
N ASP A 96 -16.03 -18.99 -23.34
CA ASP A 96 -16.90 -20.18 -23.37
C ASP A 96 -18.16 -19.94 -24.22
N LEU A 97 -18.71 -18.72 -24.17
CA LEU A 97 -19.87 -18.31 -24.97
C LEU A 97 -19.52 -18.17 -26.45
N ASP A 98 -18.33 -17.62 -26.77
CA ASP A 98 -17.87 -17.51 -28.16
C ASP A 98 -17.63 -18.88 -28.81
N ASP A 99 -17.07 -19.84 -28.06
CA ASP A 99 -16.91 -21.21 -28.55
C ASP A 99 -18.25 -21.96 -28.68
N GLN A 100 -19.24 -21.68 -27.84
CA GLN A 100 -20.60 -22.19 -28.03
C GLN A 100 -21.26 -21.59 -29.28
N MET A 101 -21.14 -20.28 -29.49
CA MET A 101 -21.66 -19.60 -30.67
C MET A 101 -21.04 -20.17 -31.96
N ARG A 102 -19.71 -20.30 -32.01
CA ARG A 102 -18.99 -20.93 -33.14
C ARG A 102 -19.46 -22.35 -33.43
N LYS A 103 -19.70 -23.18 -32.41
CA LYS A 103 -20.20 -24.56 -32.57
C LYS A 103 -21.61 -24.59 -33.17
N LEU A 104 -22.49 -23.67 -32.77
CA LEU A 104 -23.85 -23.56 -33.33
C LEU A 104 -23.82 -23.02 -34.77
N GLU A 105 -23.02 -21.99 -35.06
CA GLU A 105 -22.85 -21.46 -36.42
C GLU A 105 -22.23 -22.50 -37.37
N PHE A 106 -21.23 -23.27 -36.92
CA PHE A 106 -20.70 -24.41 -37.66
C PHE A 106 -21.78 -25.47 -37.92
N ARG A 107 -22.54 -25.87 -36.89
CA ARG A 107 -23.64 -26.83 -37.04
C ARG A 107 -24.68 -26.37 -38.06
N ARG A 108 -25.04 -25.08 -38.05
CA ARG A 108 -25.97 -24.47 -39.04
C ARG A 108 -25.42 -24.53 -40.47
N ASN A 109 -24.14 -24.25 -40.66
CA ASN A 109 -23.53 -24.19 -41.98
C ASN A 109 -23.18 -25.57 -42.56
N THR A 110 -22.96 -26.59 -41.71
CA THR A 110 -22.49 -27.92 -42.13
C THR A 110 -23.56 -29.01 -42.05
N THR A 111 -24.69 -28.79 -41.36
CA THR A 111 -25.76 -29.79 -41.18
C THR A 111 -27.07 -29.32 -41.79
N SER A 112 -27.60 -30.06 -42.76
CA SER A 112 -28.98 -29.88 -43.22
C SER A 112 -29.96 -30.27 -42.12
N MET A 113 -30.78 -29.32 -41.65
CA MET A 113 -31.72 -29.50 -40.54
C MET A 113 -33.15 -29.14 -40.93
N SER A 114 -34.13 -29.50 -40.10
CA SER A 114 -35.52 -29.07 -40.29
C SER A 114 -35.67 -27.57 -40.05
N LEU A 115 -36.66 -26.93 -40.68
CA LEU A 115 -37.01 -25.52 -40.43
C LEU A 115 -37.36 -25.24 -38.95
N GLY A 116 -37.80 -26.26 -38.20
CA GLY A 116 -38.04 -26.12 -36.76
C GLY A 116 -36.75 -26.05 -35.96
N ASP A 117 -35.75 -26.85 -36.33
CA ASP A 117 -34.48 -26.95 -35.61
C ASP A 117 -33.50 -25.83 -36.00
N GLU A 118 -33.51 -25.37 -37.26
CA GLU A 118 -32.79 -24.15 -37.63
C GLU A 118 -33.34 -22.94 -36.87
N LYS A 119 -34.67 -22.81 -36.72
CA LYS A 119 -35.29 -21.75 -35.91
C LYS A 119 -34.94 -21.84 -34.42
N LYS A 120 -34.77 -23.04 -33.84
CA LYS A 120 -34.27 -23.20 -32.46
C LYS A 120 -32.82 -22.73 -32.36
N LEU A 121 -31.96 -23.20 -33.26
CA LEU A 121 -30.54 -22.86 -33.29
C LEU A 121 -30.33 -21.34 -33.44
N LEU A 122 -31.12 -20.67 -34.29
CA LEU A 122 -31.07 -19.20 -34.41
C LEU A 122 -31.43 -18.48 -33.11
N ARG A 123 -32.45 -18.95 -32.36
CA ARG A 123 -32.79 -18.41 -31.02
C ARG A 123 -31.69 -18.70 -29.99
N GLU A 124 -31.05 -19.87 -30.06
CA GLU A 124 -29.92 -20.21 -29.17
C GLU A 124 -28.74 -19.28 -29.42
N VAL A 125 -28.42 -18.98 -30.68
CA VAL A 125 -27.38 -17.99 -31.05
C VAL A 125 -27.76 -16.57 -30.58
N GLU A 126 -29.02 -16.17 -30.71
CA GLU A 126 -29.50 -14.86 -30.24
C GLU A 126 -29.47 -14.75 -28.70
N ASN A 127 -29.83 -15.81 -27.99
CA ASN A 127 -29.70 -15.91 -26.53
C ASN A 127 -28.23 -15.88 -26.07
N ILE A 128 -27.32 -16.55 -26.77
CA ILE A 128 -25.88 -16.51 -26.44
C ILE A 128 -25.31 -15.09 -26.67
N LYS A 129 -25.75 -14.39 -27.73
CA LYS A 129 -25.39 -12.99 -27.96
C LYS A 129 -25.86 -12.08 -26.83
N SER A 130 -27.11 -12.20 -26.37
CA SER A 130 -27.61 -11.37 -25.26
C SER A 130 -26.89 -11.70 -23.94
N LEU A 131 -26.63 -12.98 -23.65
CA LEU A 131 -25.81 -13.40 -22.50
C LEU A 131 -24.38 -12.86 -22.55
N LYS A 132 -23.76 -12.77 -23.75
CA LYS A 132 -22.43 -12.17 -23.90
C LYS A 132 -22.43 -10.67 -23.59
N VAL A 133 -23.47 -9.94 -24.02
CA VAL A 133 -23.63 -8.51 -23.68
C VAL A 133 -23.81 -8.34 -22.17
N GLU A 134 -24.71 -9.10 -21.54
CA GLU A 134 -24.88 -9.11 -20.08
C GLU A 134 -23.57 -9.44 -19.33
N LEU A 135 -22.75 -10.35 -19.87
CA LEU A 135 -21.48 -10.78 -19.26
C LEU A 135 -20.41 -9.68 -19.33
N VAL A 136 -20.16 -9.09 -20.50
CA VAL A 136 -19.19 -7.99 -20.64
C VAL A 136 -19.60 -6.81 -19.76
N GLU A 137 -20.89 -6.47 -19.76
CA GLU A 137 -21.44 -5.45 -18.89
C GLU A 137 -21.21 -5.71 -17.38
N PHE A 138 -21.26 -6.98 -16.97
CA PHE A 138 -21.01 -7.42 -15.60
C PHE A 138 -19.51 -7.42 -15.25
N GLU A 139 -18.64 -7.81 -16.19
CA GLU A 139 -17.18 -7.73 -16.06
C GLU A 139 -16.71 -6.27 -15.88
N GLU A 140 -17.18 -5.35 -16.73
CA GLU A 140 -16.93 -3.91 -16.60
C GLU A 140 -17.41 -3.34 -15.26
N PHE A 141 -18.61 -3.74 -14.81
CA PHE A 141 -19.15 -3.34 -13.51
C PHE A 141 -18.25 -3.83 -12.35
N ASN A 142 -17.82 -5.10 -12.38
CA ASN A 142 -16.93 -5.65 -11.36
C ASN A 142 -15.55 -4.98 -11.39
N ALA A 143 -14.99 -4.71 -12.57
CA ALA A 143 -13.74 -3.98 -12.73
C ALA A 143 -13.84 -2.57 -12.14
N ARG A 144 -14.95 -1.85 -12.39
CA ARG A 144 -15.20 -0.52 -11.79
C ARG A 144 -15.38 -0.58 -10.28
N VAL A 145 -16.13 -1.57 -9.76
CA VAL A 145 -16.29 -1.78 -8.30
C VAL A 145 -14.95 -2.11 -7.64
N GLN A 146 -14.11 -2.93 -8.27
CA GLN A 146 -12.79 -3.27 -7.76
C GLN A 146 -11.86 -2.06 -7.78
N TYR A 147 -11.81 -1.32 -8.89
CA TYR A 147 -11.07 -0.06 -8.99
C TYR A 147 -11.46 0.95 -7.91
N LEU A 148 -12.77 1.12 -7.63
CA LEU A 148 -13.23 2.02 -6.56
C LEU A 148 -12.84 1.54 -5.16
N LYS A 149 -12.85 0.22 -4.89
CA LYS A 149 -12.34 -0.35 -3.63
C LYS A 149 -10.84 -0.10 -3.46
N ASP A 150 -10.06 -0.34 -4.50
CA ASP A 150 -8.61 -0.17 -4.48
C ASP A 150 -8.23 1.32 -4.36
N LYS A 151 -8.96 2.22 -5.05
CA LYS A 151 -8.87 3.68 -4.88
C LYS A 151 -9.24 4.13 -3.47
N LYS A 152 -10.33 3.61 -2.87
CA LYS A 152 -10.70 3.92 -1.48
C LYS A 152 -9.58 3.49 -0.52
N LYS A 153 -9.03 2.29 -0.71
CA LYS A 153 -7.95 1.75 0.13
C LYS A 153 -6.68 2.60 0.02
N SER A 154 -6.23 2.94 -1.19
CA SER A 154 -5.01 3.75 -1.38
C SER A 154 -5.18 5.17 -0.84
N LEU A 155 -6.35 5.79 -0.99
CA LEU A 155 -6.65 7.09 -0.36
C LEU A 155 -6.64 7.00 1.17
N PHE A 156 -7.22 5.95 1.76
CA PHE A 156 -7.21 5.75 3.20
C PHE A 156 -5.80 5.53 3.76
N ASP A 157 -4.99 4.67 3.12
CA ASP A 157 -3.61 4.40 3.52
C ASP A 157 -2.74 5.67 3.40
N THR A 158 -2.94 6.47 2.35
CA THR A 158 -2.25 7.76 2.15
C THR A 158 -2.67 8.80 3.20
N LEU A 159 -3.97 8.90 3.49
CA LEU A 159 -4.50 9.80 4.52
C LEU A 159 -3.93 9.45 5.90
N LYS A 160 -3.90 8.16 6.25
CA LYS A 160 -3.30 7.67 7.51
C LYS A 160 -1.81 8.01 7.62
N GLN A 161 -1.06 7.90 6.51
CA GLN A 161 0.36 8.30 6.47
C GLN A 161 0.51 9.83 6.64
N ALA A 162 -0.33 10.63 5.99
CA ALA A 162 -0.34 12.08 6.16
C ALA A 162 -0.75 12.50 7.59
N GLU A 163 -1.60 11.73 8.27
CA GLU A 163 -1.93 11.91 9.69
C GLU A 163 -0.76 11.66 10.63
N ALA A 164 0.01 10.57 10.41
CA ALA A 164 1.25 10.35 11.15
C ALA A 164 2.24 11.50 10.93
N GLN A 165 2.50 11.88 9.66
CA GLN A 165 3.41 12.98 9.32
C GLN A 165 2.98 14.33 9.91
N GLU A 166 1.68 14.62 9.96
CA GLU A 166 1.22 15.87 10.57
C GLU A 166 1.46 15.88 12.08
N LYS A 167 1.20 14.77 12.79
CA LYS A 167 1.50 14.67 14.23
C LYS A 167 2.99 14.88 14.49
N ASP A 168 3.86 14.20 13.73
CA ASP A 168 5.32 14.35 13.85
C ASP A 168 5.78 15.79 13.60
N LEU A 169 5.23 16.45 12.57
CA LEU A 169 5.53 17.85 12.25
C LEU A 169 4.99 18.82 13.31
N GLN A 170 3.79 18.58 13.86
CA GLN A 170 3.24 19.40 14.95
C GLN A 170 4.09 19.27 16.22
N LEU A 171 4.49 18.06 16.60
CA LEU A 171 5.39 17.81 17.74
C LEU A 171 6.75 18.49 17.52
N THR A 172 7.32 18.36 16.31
CA THR A 172 8.57 19.03 15.94
C THR A 172 8.43 20.56 16.06
N LEU A 173 7.36 21.15 15.55
CA LEU A 173 7.09 22.59 15.61
C LEU A 173 6.96 23.08 17.06
N ARG A 174 6.25 22.33 17.92
CA ARG A 174 6.18 22.65 19.36
C ARG A 174 7.56 22.56 20.03
N LYS A 175 8.38 21.55 19.72
CA LYS A 175 9.78 21.46 20.20
C LYS A 175 10.64 22.63 19.73
N LEU A 176 10.51 23.07 18.47
CA LEU A 176 11.19 24.27 17.96
C LEU A 176 10.78 25.54 18.72
N ARG A 177 9.47 25.75 18.96
CA ARG A 177 8.96 26.90 19.72
C ARG A 177 9.47 26.91 21.16
N LEU A 178 9.50 25.75 21.82
CA LEU A 178 10.04 25.62 23.18
C LEU A 178 11.52 26.00 23.24
N ALA A 179 12.31 25.49 22.27
CA ALA A 179 13.73 25.82 22.13
C ALA A 179 13.96 27.32 21.87
N GLU A 180 13.10 27.94 21.05
CA GLU A 180 13.10 29.39 20.77
C GLU A 180 12.79 30.21 22.04
N THR A 181 11.78 29.84 22.83
CA THR A 181 11.41 30.51 24.09
C THR A 181 12.45 30.36 25.20
N LEU A 182 13.18 29.24 25.23
CA LEU A 182 14.24 28.98 26.21
C LEU A 182 15.62 29.45 25.75
N HIS A 183 15.76 29.91 24.50
CA HIS A 183 17.02 30.27 23.84
C HIS A 183 18.10 29.17 23.88
N VAL A 184 17.70 27.89 23.80
CA VAL A 184 18.61 26.73 23.78
C VAL A 184 18.49 25.97 22.46
N SER A 185 19.53 25.24 22.06
CA SER A 185 19.48 24.41 20.86
C SER A 185 18.56 23.21 21.06
N ILE A 186 17.83 22.81 20.00
CA ILE A 186 16.88 21.69 20.05
C ILE A 186 17.56 20.37 20.47
N THR A 187 18.86 20.25 20.19
CA THR A 187 19.71 19.12 20.58
C THR A 187 19.94 18.97 22.08
N SER A 188 19.62 19.99 22.90
CA SER A 188 19.72 19.90 24.36
C SER A 188 18.42 19.44 25.03
N LEU A 189 17.33 19.26 24.28
CA LEU A 189 16.04 18.85 24.82
C LEU A 189 15.98 17.32 24.95
N GLU A 190 16.10 16.81 26.18
CA GLU A 190 15.89 15.40 26.48
C GLU A 190 14.39 15.04 26.54
N THR A 191 14.04 13.82 26.16
CA THR A 191 12.68 13.29 26.24
C THR A 191 12.62 12.20 27.30
N VAL A 192 11.81 12.40 28.35
CA VAL A 192 11.62 11.46 29.46
C VAL A 192 10.20 10.90 29.40
N SER A 193 10.06 9.57 29.36
CA SER A 193 8.75 8.90 29.43
C SER A 193 8.36 8.56 30.87
N ILE A 194 7.10 8.81 31.23
CA ILE A 194 6.57 8.55 32.57
C ILE A 194 5.28 7.75 32.44
N THR A 195 5.26 6.51 32.95
CA THR A 195 4.08 5.65 32.92
C THR A 195 3.07 6.08 33.98
N VAL A 196 1.90 6.58 33.55
CA VAL A 196 0.79 6.98 34.44
C VAL A 196 -0.32 5.93 34.40
N PRO A 197 -0.79 5.40 35.56
CA PRO A 197 -1.94 4.49 35.61
C PRO A 197 -3.21 5.12 35.04
N LYS A 198 -4.00 4.34 34.27
CA LYS A 198 -5.19 4.84 33.54
C LYS A 198 -6.18 5.58 34.45
N ASP A 199 -6.42 5.07 35.65
CA ASP A 199 -7.35 5.66 36.63
C ASP A 199 -6.93 7.06 37.10
N LYS A 200 -5.64 7.39 36.99
CA LYS A 200 -5.05 8.67 37.38
C LYS A 200 -4.77 9.59 36.19
N MET A 201 -4.91 9.12 34.96
CA MET A 201 -4.62 9.92 33.76
C MET A 201 -5.47 11.20 33.71
N GLY A 202 -6.77 11.12 34.04
CA GLY A 202 -7.65 12.29 34.11
C GLY A 202 -7.25 13.35 35.14
N LEU A 203 -6.52 12.97 36.20
CA LEU A 203 -5.99 13.90 37.22
C LEU A 203 -4.71 14.62 36.77
N VAL A 204 -3.98 14.04 35.81
CA VAL A 204 -2.77 14.63 35.20
C VAL A 204 -3.17 15.53 34.02
N VAL A 205 -3.99 15.01 33.09
CA VAL A 205 -4.48 15.75 31.91
C VAL A 205 -5.36 16.94 32.31
N GLY A 206 -6.25 16.74 33.28
CA GLY A 206 -7.31 17.68 33.63
C GLY A 206 -8.41 17.77 32.58
N LYS A 207 -9.46 18.55 32.85
CA LYS A 207 -10.53 18.80 31.87
C LYS A 207 -9.97 19.59 30.69
N GLY A 208 -10.10 19.06 29.47
CA GLY A 208 -9.70 19.75 28.24
C GLY A 208 -8.21 20.09 28.15
N PHE A 209 -7.32 19.26 28.71
CA PHE A 209 -5.87 19.49 28.75
C PHE A 209 -5.42 20.75 29.51
N ALA A 210 -6.31 21.41 30.26
CA ALA A 210 -6.01 22.67 30.95
C ALA A 210 -4.85 22.54 31.95
N LYS A 211 -4.76 21.41 32.65
CA LYS A 211 -3.73 21.17 33.65
C LYS A 211 -2.38 20.82 33.01
N LEU A 212 -2.38 20.12 31.88
CA LEU A 212 -1.17 19.91 31.08
C LEU A 212 -0.60 21.25 30.60
N ARG A 213 -1.41 22.12 29.99
CA ARG A 213 -0.94 23.45 29.54
C ARG A 213 -0.37 24.29 30.67
N GLN A 214 -1.00 24.29 31.84
CA GLN A 214 -0.46 24.95 33.05
C GLN A 214 0.90 24.39 33.47
N LEU A 215 1.14 23.09 33.34
CA LEU A 215 2.44 22.47 33.63
C LEU A 215 3.47 22.77 32.54
N GLU A 216 3.07 22.76 31.26
CA GLU A 216 3.93 23.16 30.13
C GLU A 216 4.41 24.62 30.30
N GLU A 217 3.50 25.55 30.61
CA GLU A 217 3.78 26.97 30.85
C GLU A 217 4.60 27.21 32.12
N ALA A 218 4.29 26.54 33.24
CA ALA A 218 4.97 26.76 34.52
C ALA A 218 6.39 26.18 34.56
N TYR A 219 6.65 25.07 33.87
CA TYR A 219 7.94 24.36 33.91
C TYR A 219 8.71 24.40 32.60
N ASN A 220 8.18 25.05 31.56
CA ASN A 220 8.76 25.12 30.20
C ASN A 220 9.12 23.74 29.65
N VAL A 221 8.19 22.79 29.79
CA VAL A 221 8.29 21.43 29.27
C VAL A 221 7.23 21.20 28.19
N LEU A 222 7.46 20.23 27.32
CA LEU A 222 6.49 19.76 26.35
C LEU A 222 5.95 18.41 26.81
N LEU A 223 4.64 18.31 27.01
CA LEU A 223 3.99 17.13 27.57
C LEU A 223 3.09 16.49 26.50
N ASP A 224 3.59 15.40 25.92
CA ASP A 224 2.82 14.58 24.97
C ASP A 224 2.14 13.42 25.69
N VAL A 225 0.95 13.03 25.22
CA VAL A 225 0.13 11.97 25.82
C VAL A 225 -0.12 10.88 24.79
N GLU A 226 0.78 9.90 24.77
CA GLU A 226 0.61 8.68 23.97
C GLU A 226 -0.66 7.95 24.45
N SER A 227 -1.58 7.69 23.51
CA SER A 227 -2.97 7.26 23.77
C SER A 227 -3.27 5.90 23.15
#